data_AF-A0A8B6FJB1-F1
#
_entry.id   AF-A0A8B6FJB1-F1
#
_cell.length_a   1.000
_cell.length_b   1.000
_cell.length_c   1.000
_cell.angle_alpha   90.00
_cell.angle_beta   90.00
_cell.angle_gamma   90.00
#
_symmetry.space_group_name_H-M   'P 1'
#
loop_
_entity.id
_entity.type
_entity.pdbx_description
1 polymer ?
#
loop_
_entity_poly.entity_id
_entity_poly.type
_entity_poly.pdbx_seq_one_letter_code
_entity_poly.pdbx_strand_id
1 'polypeptide(L)'
;MEKIQDQERLATLIHQWNQDHYDIFELSRPNENLEFHGVVRFYFQDGANVVTKCIRVASTASTKEVVDVLIEKFRPDMRMLTRNSYALYEVHLDAYYLEVDEDDIVEIWKTEKVG
;
A
#
# COMPACT_ATOMS: atom_id res chain seq x y z
N MET A 1 25.03 -10.21 -18.11
CA MET A 1 25.67 -10.63 -16.84
C MET A 1 25.14 -9.80 -15.69
N GLU A 2 25.24 -8.47 -15.76
CA GLU A 2 24.80 -7.54 -14.70
C GLU A 2 23.31 -7.71 -14.29
N LYS A 3 22.37 -7.71 -15.24
CA LYS A 3 20.94 -7.91 -14.94
C LYS A 3 20.59 -9.22 -14.23
N ILE A 4 21.31 -10.30 -14.53
CA ILE A 4 21.07 -11.62 -13.90
C ILE A 4 21.53 -11.56 -12.44
N GLN A 5 22.68 -10.94 -12.19
CA GLN A 5 23.19 -10.73 -10.83
C GLN A 5 22.25 -9.83 -10.00
N ASP A 6 21.69 -8.78 -10.61
CA ASP A 6 20.70 -7.93 -9.93
C ASP A 6 19.41 -8.68 -9.60
N GLN A 7 18.92 -9.52 -10.51
CA GLN A 7 17.72 -10.33 -10.27
C GLN A 7 17.95 -11.33 -9.13
N GLU A 8 19.09 -12.03 -9.12
CA GLU A 8 19.43 -12.97 -8.05
C GLU A 8 19.60 -12.27 -6.69
N ARG A 9 20.23 -11.09 -6.69
CA ARG A 9 20.37 -10.27 -5.49
C ARG A 9 19.00 -9.85 -4.96
N LEU A 10 18.13 -9.31 -5.81
CA LEU A 10 16.79 -8.88 -5.42
C LEU A 10 15.93 -10.06 -4.94
N ALA A 11 16.02 -11.22 -5.62
CA ALA A 11 15.32 -12.44 -5.21
C ALA A 11 15.77 -12.92 -3.82
N THR A 12 17.06 -12.78 -3.50
CA THR A 12 17.59 -13.12 -2.17
C THR A 12 17.05 -12.19 -1.10
N LEU A 13 17.03 -10.87 -1.34
CA LEU A 13 16.46 -9.88 -0.42
C LEU A 13 14.98 -10.12 -0.16
N ILE A 14 14.21 -10.37 -1.22
CA ILE A 14 12.78 -10.70 -1.12
C ILE A 14 12.56 -11.98 -0.32
N HIS A 15 13.38 -13.02 -0.57
CA HIS A 15 13.27 -14.26 0.18
C HIS A 15 13.52 -14.05 1.68
N GLN A 16 14.57 -13.31 2.04
CA GLN A 16 14.86 -12.97 3.44
C GLN A 16 13.69 -12.20 4.08
N TRP A 17 13.19 -11.17 3.40
CA TRP A 17 12.03 -10.41 3.89
C TRP A 17 10.81 -11.32 4.13
N ASN A 18 10.51 -12.23 3.20
CA ASN A 18 9.39 -13.16 3.33
C ASN A 18 9.55 -14.16 4.49
N GLN A 19 10.77 -14.45 4.96
CA GLN A 19 10.96 -15.30 6.15
C GLN A 19 10.57 -14.59 7.45
N ASP A 20 10.71 -13.26 7.49
CA ASP A 20 10.45 -12.44 8.67
C ASP A 20 9.00 -11.91 8.72
N HIS A 21 8.22 -12.09 7.64
CA HIS A 21 6.86 -11.56 7.50
C HIS A 21 5.83 -12.67 7.31
N TYR A 22 4.59 -12.41 7.74
CA TYR A 22 3.50 -13.37 7.56
C TYR A 22 3.25 -13.66 6.07
N ASP A 23 2.97 -14.93 5.74
CA ASP A 23 2.66 -15.40 4.38
C ASP A 23 1.61 -14.56 3.65
N ILE A 24 0.64 -13.99 4.39
CA ILE A 24 -0.40 -13.12 3.84
C ILE A 24 0.15 -11.83 3.21
N PHE A 25 1.39 -11.45 3.52
CA PHE A 25 2.10 -10.29 2.98
C PHE A 25 3.28 -10.67 2.08
N GLU A 26 3.47 -11.96 1.77
CA GLU A 26 4.60 -12.49 1.00
C GLU A 26 4.79 -11.72 -0.33
N LEU A 27 5.96 -11.12 -0.53
CA LEU A 27 6.38 -10.51 -1.78
C LEU A 27 6.64 -11.59 -2.85
N SER A 28 6.16 -11.36 -4.08
CA SER A 28 6.47 -12.28 -5.18
C SER A 28 7.95 -12.23 -5.55
N ARG A 29 8.45 -13.28 -6.21
CA ARG A 29 9.77 -13.20 -6.86
C ARG A 29 9.81 -12.10 -7.93
N PRO A 30 10.98 -11.47 -8.15
CA PRO A 30 11.14 -10.47 -9.20
C PRO A 30 11.17 -11.12 -10.58
N ASN A 31 10.48 -10.51 -11.55
CA ASN A 31 10.51 -10.91 -12.95
C ASN A 31 11.79 -10.42 -13.67
N GLU A 32 11.88 -10.62 -14.98
CA GLU A 32 13.03 -10.22 -15.81
C GLU A 32 13.30 -8.70 -15.82
N ASN A 33 12.28 -7.91 -15.49
CA ASN A 33 12.35 -6.45 -15.38
C ASN A 33 12.63 -5.97 -13.94
N LEU A 34 12.97 -6.89 -13.03
CA LEU A 34 13.15 -6.64 -11.60
C LEU A 34 11.87 -6.17 -10.88
N GLU A 35 10.71 -6.38 -11.50
CA GLU A 35 9.41 -6.05 -10.91
C GLU A 35 8.91 -7.22 -10.05
N PHE A 36 8.43 -6.89 -8.86
CA PHE A 36 7.82 -7.83 -7.93
C PHE A 36 6.49 -7.26 -7.41
N HIS A 37 5.70 -8.11 -6.77
CA HIS A 37 4.37 -7.74 -6.28
C HIS A 37 4.28 -7.89 -4.77
N GLY A 38 3.78 -6.87 -4.07
CA GLY A 38 3.49 -6.85 -2.63
C GLY A 38 2.00 -6.88 -2.33
N VAL A 39 1.59 -7.25 -1.12
CA VAL A 39 0.24 -6.97 -0.62
C VAL A 39 0.33 -5.73 0.24
N VAL A 40 -0.41 -4.69 -0.13
CA VAL A 40 -0.46 -3.44 0.63
C VAL A 40 -1.86 -3.26 1.18
N ARG A 41 -1.94 -2.89 2.46
CA ARG A 41 -3.20 -2.61 3.14
C ARG A 41 -3.49 -1.12 3.06
N PHE A 42 -4.64 -0.79 2.50
CA PHE A 42 -5.14 0.58 2.40
C PHE A 42 -6.35 0.75 3.32
N TYR A 43 -6.44 1.96 3.87
CA TYR A 43 -7.56 2.42 4.67
C TYR A 43 -8.26 3.53 3.92
N PHE A 44 -9.58 3.48 3.87
CA PHE A 44 -10.41 4.53 3.31
C PHE A 44 -11.41 4.98 4.36
N GLN A 45 -11.43 6.28 4.64
CA GLN A 45 -12.32 6.90 5.61
C GLN A 45 -13.36 7.74 4.87
N ASP A 46 -14.64 7.45 5.13
CA ASP A 46 -15.79 8.24 4.66
C ASP A 46 -16.57 8.70 5.89
N GLY A 47 -16.21 9.89 6.39
CA GLY A 47 -16.67 10.39 7.68
C GLY A 47 -16.23 9.47 8.83
N ALA A 48 -17.21 8.90 9.54
CA ALA A 48 -16.95 7.97 10.65
C ALA A 48 -16.71 6.50 10.21
N ASN A 49 -16.91 6.19 8.92
CA ASN A 49 -16.74 4.83 8.43
C ASN A 49 -15.32 4.60 7.91
N VAL A 50 -14.59 3.67 8.54
CA VAL A 50 -13.28 3.22 8.06
C VAL A 50 -13.44 1.85 7.41
N VAL A 51 -13.05 1.74 6.15
CA VAL A 51 -13.00 0.47 5.42
C VAL A 51 -11.55 0.15 5.11
N THR A 52 -11.16 -1.11 5.30
CA THR A 52 -9.80 -1.59 5.03
C THR A 52 -9.82 -2.56 3.86
N LYS A 53 -8.88 -2.41 2.91
CA LYS A 53 -8.68 -3.38 1.83
C LYS A 53 -7.20 -3.64 1.60
N CYS A 54 -6.86 -4.91 1.44
CA CYS A 54 -5.57 -5.32 0.94
C CYS A 54 -5.64 -5.50 -0.58
N ILE A 55 -4.70 -4.93 -1.31
CA ILE A 55 -4.54 -5.17 -2.74
C ILE A 55 -3.12 -5.60 -3.06
N ARG A 56 -2.97 -6.38 -4.12
CA ARG A 56 -1.68 -6.75 -4.68
C ARG A 56 -1.20 -5.58 -5.55
N VAL A 57 0.01 -5.07 -5.30
CA VAL A 57 0.58 -3.91 -5.98
C VAL A 57 1.95 -4.29 -6.55
N ALA A 58 2.22 -3.91 -7.81
CA ALA A 58 3.54 -4.06 -8.41
C ALA A 58 4.52 -3.00 -7.84
N SER A 59 5.79 -3.33 -7.72
CA SER A 59 6.85 -2.42 -7.26
C SER A 59 7.05 -1.20 -8.18
N THR A 60 6.53 -1.28 -9.41
CA THR A 60 6.57 -0.27 -10.47
C THR A 60 5.24 0.47 -10.63
N ALA A 61 4.19 0.05 -9.90
CA ALA A 61 2.86 0.63 -10.04
C ALA A 61 2.88 2.11 -9.68
N SER A 62 2.28 2.93 -10.54
CA SER A 62 2.09 4.34 -10.27
C SER A 62 1.01 4.55 -9.21
N THR A 63 1.10 5.66 -8.48
CA THR A 63 0.07 6.09 -7.53
C THR A 63 -1.32 6.12 -8.15
N LYS A 64 -1.42 6.54 -9.42
CA LYS A 64 -2.69 6.61 -10.16
C LYS A 64 -3.30 5.23 -10.36
N GLU A 65 -2.53 4.24 -10.83
CA GLU A 65 -3.03 2.87 -11.03
C GLU A 65 -3.52 2.25 -9.72
N VAL A 66 -2.80 2.51 -8.62
CA VAL A 66 -3.20 2.07 -7.28
C VAL A 66 -4.53 2.73 -6.87
N VAL A 67 -4.66 4.05 -7.03
CA VAL A 67 -5.90 4.78 -6.74
C VAL A 67 -7.07 4.27 -7.57
N ASP A 68 -6.88 4.05 -8.87
CA ASP A 68 -7.92 3.55 -9.77
C ASP A 68 -8.45 2.21 -9.26
N VAL A 69 -7.57 1.24 -8.95
CA VAL A 69 -7.95 -0.06 -8.37
C VAL A 69 -8.69 0.10 -7.04
N LEU A 70 -8.24 1.00 -6.16
CA LEU A 70 -8.89 1.23 -4.88
C LEU A 70 -10.30 1.79 -5.05
N ILE A 71 -10.52 2.74 -5.98
CA ILE A 71 -11.85 3.26 -6.31
C ILE A 71 -12.78 2.12 -6.74
N GLU A 72 -12.30 1.23 -7.61
CA GLU A 72 -13.08 0.05 -8.02
C GLU A 72 -13.46 -0.85 -6.85
N LYS A 73 -12.53 -1.04 -5.90
CA LYS A 73 -12.69 -1.96 -4.79
C LYS A 73 -13.53 -1.39 -3.65
N PHE A 74 -13.41 -0.09 -3.36
CA PHE A 74 -14.15 0.58 -2.28
C PHE A 74 -15.52 1.07 -2.74
N ARG A 75 -15.64 1.64 -3.93
CA ARG A 75 -16.86 2.33 -4.40
C ARG A 75 -17.03 2.21 -5.92
N PRO A 76 -17.35 1.00 -6.44
CA PRO A 76 -17.54 0.79 -7.88
C PRO A 76 -18.63 1.71 -8.49
N ASP A 77 -19.63 2.09 -7.70
CA ASP A 77 -20.74 2.96 -8.11
C ASP A 77 -20.35 4.44 -8.30
N MET A 78 -19.20 4.88 -7.76
CA MET A 78 -18.77 6.29 -7.83
C MET A 78 -17.89 6.62 -9.03
N ARG A 79 -17.60 5.65 -9.93
CA ARG A 79 -16.82 5.88 -11.16
C ARG A 79 -17.37 6.99 -12.06
N MET A 80 -18.67 7.28 -11.96
CA MET A 80 -19.35 8.30 -12.78
C MET A 80 -19.44 9.68 -12.11
N LEU A 81 -18.96 9.84 -10.88
CA LEU A 81 -18.93 11.13 -10.19
C LEU A 81 -17.61 11.85 -10.50
N THR A 82 -17.70 12.86 -11.37
CA THR A 82 -16.57 13.54 -12.03
C THR A 82 -15.73 14.46 -11.12
N ARG A 83 -15.86 14.35 -9.78
CA ARG A 83 -15.23 15.32 -8.87
C ARG A 83 -14.76 14.74 -7.54
N ASN A 84 -14.13 13.58 -7.57
CA ASN A 84 -13.43 13.07 -6.38
C ASN A 84 -11.92 13.13 -6.64
N SER A 85 -11.25 14.10 -6.01
CA SER A 85 -9.80 14.12 -5.94
C SER A 85 -9.37 13.18 -4.83
N TYR A 86 -8.61 12.13 -5.17
CA TYR A 86 -8.09 11.18 -4.19
C TYR A 86 -6.59 11.42 -4.00
N ALA A 87 -6.15 11.39 -2.76
CA ALA A 87 -4.73 11.41 -2.39
C ALA A 87 -4.39 10.14 -1.60
N LEU A 88 -3.16 9.65 -1.77
CA LEU A 88 -2.61 8.59 -0.96
C LEU A 88 -1.59 9.19 0.00
N TYR A 89 -1.69 8.80 1.26
CA TYR A 89 -0.77 9.21 2.31
C TYR A 89 -0.07 7.97 2.85
N GLU A 90 1.25 8.07 3.02
CA GLU A 90 2.01 7.08 3.76
C GLU A 90 1.99 7.46 5.24
N VAL A 91 1.48 6.56 6.07
CA VAL A 91 1.44 6.78 7.52
C VAL A 91 2.65 6.07 8.14
N HIS A 92 3.66 6.85 8.50
CA HIS A 92 4.80 6.34 9.24
C HIS A 92 4.45 6.32 10.74
N LEU A 93 4.60 5.15 11.37
CA LEU A 93 4.28 4.93 12.79
C LEU A 93 5.33 5.50 13.75
N ASP A 94 6.34 6.20 13.23
CA ASP A 94 7.40 6.83 13.99
C ASP A 94 7.05 8.29 14.27
N ALA A 95 6.58 8.53 15.50
CA ALA A 95 6.51 9.80 16.23
C ALA A 95 6.38 11.09 15.41
N TYR A 96 5.23 11.79 15.50
CA TYR A 96 5.09 13.18 15.94
C TYR A 96 3.63 13.61 15.69
N TYR A 97 2.96 14.12 16.73
CA TYR A 97 1.65 14.76 16.61
C TYR A 97 1.83 16.04 15.80
N LEU A 98 1.12 16.16 14.68
CA LEU A 98 0.89 17.44 14.02
C LEU A 98 -0.59 17.77 14.22
N GLU A 99 -0.87 18.78 15.05
CA GLU A 99 -2.15 19.47 14.99
C GLU A 99 -2.26 20.13 13.61
N VAL A 100 -3.30 19.80 12.87
CA VAL A 100 -3.67 20.47 11.63
C VAL A 100 -5.07 21.03 11.80
N ASP A 101 -5.23 22.24 11.28
CA ASP A 101 -6.41 23.10 11.33
C ASP A 101 -7.69 22.38 10.86
N GLU A 102 -8.85 22.83 11.35
CA GLU A 102 -10.14 22.10 11.42
C GLU A 102 -10.76 21.59 10.08
N ASP A 103 -10.08 21.69 8.94
CA ASP A 103 -10.60 21.28 7.62
C ASP A 103 -9.96 20.00 7.02
N ASP A 104 -8.95 19.38 7.66
CA ASP A 104 -8.35 18.12 7.18
C ASP A 104 -8.24 17.09 8.33
N ILE A 105 -9.30 16.28 8.52
CA ILE A 105 -9.30 15.21 9.52
C ILE A 105 -8.44 14.04 9.02
N VAL A 106 -7.29 13.81 9.66
CA VAL A 106 -6.55 12.53 9.62
C VAL A 106 -6.62 11.88 11.00
N GLU A 107 -7.55 10.95 11.18
CA GLU A 107 -7.63 10.15 12.40
C GLU A 107 -6.69 8.93 12.31
N ILE A 108 -5.71 8.91 13.22
CA ILE A 108 -4.71 7.83 13.35
C ILE A 108 -5.27 6.76 14.29
N TRP A 109 -5.44 5.53 13.80
CA TRP A 109 -5.80 4.38 14.64
C TRP A 109 -4.58 3.50 14.93
N LYS A 110 -4.26 3.37 16.22
CA LYS A 110 -3.26 2.45 16.80
C LYS A 110 -3.77 1.01 16.74
N THR A 111 -2.89 0.06 16.41
CA THR A 111 -3.05 -1.34 16.83
C THR A 111 -1.85 -1.72 17.70
N GLU A 112 -2.12 -2.39 18.81
CA GLU A 112 -1.12 -2.82 19.78
C GLU A 112 -0.22 -3.93 19.21
N LYS A 113 1.07 -3.88 19.59
CA LYS A 113 1.99 -5.01 19.51
C LYS A 113 1.47 -6.12 20.42
N VAL A 114 1.18 -7.29 19.86
CA VAL A 114 1.31 -8.53 20.62
C VAL A 114 2.76 -8.99 20.39
N GLY A 115 3.54 -8.95 21.47
CA GLY A 115 4.91 -9.45 21.50
C GLY A 115 4.99 -10.97 21.59
#